data_AF-A0A1E1WI44-F1
#
_entry.id   AF-A0A1E1WI44-F1
#
_cell.length_a   1.000
_cell.length_b   1.000
_cell.length_c   1.000
_cell.angle_alpha   90.00
_cell.angle_beta   90.00
_cell.angle_gamma   90.00
#
_symmetry.space_group_name_H-M   'P 1'
#
loop_
_entity.id
_entity.type
_entity.pdbx_description
1 polymer ?
#
loop_
_entity_poly.entity_id
_entity_poly.type
_entity_poly.pdbx_seq_one_letter_code
_entity_poly.pdbx_strand_id
1 'polypeptide(L)'
;LHREAAICSRFLYKFDKKFRNDIGYRNFKKVNTALRKYLGLNILKDIESFHSVLPTDDDQYLPTRQMLEYVLVRLLSFSKIMERICVCSKVAAVFYLDRVKRGESHWMS
;
A
#
# COMPACT_ATOMS: atom_id res chain seq x y z
N LEU A 1 3.16 3.53 -9.27
CA LEU A 1 3.27 3.50 -7.79
C LEU A 1 4.67 3.76 -7.24
N HIS A 2 5.77 3.32 -7.89
CA HIS A 2 7.13 3.60 -7.39
C HIS A 2 7.44 5.10 -7.26
N ARG A 3 7.06 5.91 -8.25
CA ARG A 3 7.27 7.37 -8.24
C ARG A 3 6.46 8.04 -7.12
N GLU A 4 5.20 7.65 -6.96
CA GLU A 4 4.28 8.17 -5.96
C GLU A 4 4.76 7.85 -4.54
N ALA A 5 5.24 6.63 -4.31
CA ALA A 5 5.83 6.22 -3.04
C ALA A 5 7.11 7.00 -2.71
N ALA A 6 7.95 7.26 -3.72
CA ALA A 6 9.16 8.07 -3.53
C ALA A 6 8.82 9.53 -3.18
N ILE A 7 7.81 10.12 -3.85
CA ILE A 7 7.32 11.46 -3.54
C ILE A 7 6.75 11.50 -2.11
N CYS A 8 5.92 10.52 -1.74
CA CYS A 8 5.34 10.42 -0.40
C CYS A 8 6.43 10.29 0.68
N SER A 9 7.44 9.46 0.44
CA SER A 9 8.59 9.31 1.35
C SER A 9 9.38 10.62 1.52
N ARG A 10 9.65 11.34 0.43
CA ARG A 10 10.34 12.65 0.48
C ARG A 10 9.51 13.70 1.22
N PHE A 11 8.20 13.73 0.99
CA PHE A 11 7.29 14.61 1.70
C PHE A 11 7.32 14.34 3.21
N LEU A 12 7.18 13.08 3.62
CA LEU A 12 7.25 12.71 5.03
C LEU A 12 8.60 13.08 5.65
N TYR A 13 9.70 12.80 4.96
CA TYR A 13 11.02 13.17 5.46
C TYR A 13 11.15 14.68 5.69
N LYS A 14 10.72 15.49 4.73
CA LYS A 14 10.83 16.96 4.80
C LYS A 14 9.96 17.56 5.90
N PHE A 15 8.77 17.03 6.12
CA PHE A 15 7.77 17.65 7.00
C PHE A 15 7.57 16.95 8.35
N ASP A 16 8.42 15.99 8.72
CA ASP A 16 8.27 15.23 9.96
C ASP A 16 8.22 16.09 11.22
N LYS A 17 9.08 17.10 11.32
CA LYS A 17 9.08 18.00 12.47
C LYS A 17 7.85 18.89 12.49
N LYS A 18 7.44 19.38 11.32
CA LYS A 18 6.38 20.40 11.19
C LYS A 18 4.98 19.84 11.45
N PHE A 19 4.68 18.65 10.91
CA PHE A 19 3.33 18.08 10.96
C PHE A 19 3.24 16.85 11.86
N ARG A 20 4.21 16.62 12.76
CA ARG A 20 4.29 15.42 13.61
C ARG A 20 2.97 15.06 14.31
N ASN A 21 2.27 16.08 14.80
CA ASN A 21 1.05 15.93 15.59
C ASN A 21 -0.23 15.93 14.74
N ASP A 22 -0.14 16.22 13.44
CA ASP A 22 -1.30 16.28 12.56
C ASP A 22 -1.90 14.89 12.33
N ILE A 23 -3.22 14.83 12.34
CA ILE A 23 -3.97 13.61 12.04
C ILE A 23 -3.79 13.22 10.56
N GLY A 24 -3.83 14.21 9.65
CA GLY A 24 -3.56 13.98 8.23
C GLY A 24 -2.15 13.43 7.99
N TYR A 25 -1.15 13.98 8.67
CA TYR A 25 0.25 13.54 8.55
C TYR A 25 0.47 12.12 9.08
N ARG A 26 -0.16 11.77 10.21
CA ARG A 26 -0.17 10.39 10.72
C ARG A 26 -0.77 9.42 9.70
N ASN A 27 -1.79 9.82 8.97
CA ASN A 27 -2.36 9.01 7.89
C ASN A 27 -1.44 8.93 6.66
N PHE A 28 -0.73 10.00 6.29
CA PHE A 28 0.31 9.92 5.25
C PHE A 28 1.44 8.95 5.61
N LYS A 29 1.88 8.89 6.88
CA LYS A 29 2.83 7.87 7.34
C LYS A 29 2.31 6.45 7.10
N LYS A 30 1.03 6.20 7.41
CA LYS A 30 0.37 4.90 7.15
C LYS A 30 0.30 4.59 5.66
N VAL A 31 -0.03 5.58 4.81
CA VAL A 31 -0.03 5.44 3.35
C VAL A 31 1.36 5.04 2.87
N ASN A 32 2.41 5.75 3.29
CA ASN A 32 3.77 5.43 2.85
C ASN A 32 4.22 4.03 3.30
N THR A 33 3.92 3.63 4.53
CA THR A 33 4.20 2.26 4.99
C THR A 33 3.45 1.21 4.16
N ALA A 34 2.18 1.46 3.84
CA ALA A 34 1.39 0.56 3.00
C ALA A 34 1.91 0.51 1.55
N LEU A 35 2.31 1.65 0.97
CA LEU A 35 2.94 1.73 -0.35
C LEU A 35 4.26 0.94 -0.39
N ARG A 36 5.11 1.04 0.64
CA ARG A 36 6.35 0.25 0.70
C ARG A 36 6.07 -1.26 0.76
N LYS A 37 5.04 -1.68 1.51
CA LYS A 37 4.60 -3.09 1.54
C LYS A 37 4.05 -3.54 0.19
N TYR A 38 3.24 -2.71 -0.46
CA TYR A 38 2.73 -2.96 -1.81
C TYR A 38 3.86 -3.15 -2.81
N LEU A 39 4.85 -2.25 -2.82
CA LEU A 39 5.98 -2.33 -3.75
C LEU A 39 6.91 -3.53 -3.50
N GLY A 40 6.88 -4.10 -2.29
CA GLY A 40 7.57 -5.34 -1.97
C GLY A 40 6.77 -6.60 -2.29
N LEU A 41 5.48 -6.50 -2.61
CA LEU A 41 4.67 -7.63 -3.05
C LEU A 41 4.90 -7.87 -4.54
N ASN A 42 5.41 -9.06 -4.88
CA ASN A 42 5.49 -9.51 -6.26
C ASN A 42 4.43 -10.56 -6.54
N ILE A 43 3.17 -10.14 -6.53
CA ILE A 43 2.04 -11.06 -6.66
C ILE A 43 1.96 -11.71 -8.03
N LEU A 44 2.40 -11.01 -9.08
CA LEU A 44 2.43 -11.55 -10.43
C LEU A 44 3.36 -12.78 -10.49
N LYS A 45 4.57 -12.65 -9.94
CA LYS A 45 5.50 -13.77 -9.83
C LYS A 45 4.94 -14.91 -8.98
N ASP A 46 4.24 -14.60 -7.89
CA ASP A 46 3.63 -15.61 -7.03
C ASP A 46 2.55 -16.42 -7.79
N ILE A 47 1.74 -15.73 -8.61
CA ILE A 47 0.71 -16.35 -9.47
C ILE A 47 1.34 -17.14 -10.62
N GLU A 48 2.33 -16.58 -11.32
CA GLU A 48 3.06 -17.25 -12.41
C GLU A 48 3.74 -18.52 -11.91
N SER A 49 4.35 -18.47 -10.72
CA SER A 49 4.98 -19.65 -10.11
C SER A 49 3.95 -20.75 -9.83
N PHE A 50 2.78 -20.39 -9.29
CA PHE A 50 1.69 -21.35 -9.07
C PHE A 50 1.09 -21.87 -10.38
N HIS A 51 0.92 -21.01 -11.38
CA HIS A 51 0.44 -21.42 -12.69
C HIS A 51 1.40 -22.41 -13.36
N SER A 52 2.71 -22.22 -13.19
CA SER A 52 3.74 -23.07 -13.79
C SER A 52 3.72 -24.52 -13.28
N VAL A 53 3.10 -24.77 -12.12
CA VAL A 53 2.96 -26.12 -11.54
C VAL A 53 1.58 -26.73 -11.76
N LEU A 54 0.66 -26.01 -12.44
CA LEU A 54 -0.62 -26.59 -12.82
C LEU A 54 -0.39 -27.61 -13.93
N PRO A 55 -0.99 -28.80 -13.82
CA PRO A 55 -0.84 -29.81 -14.85
C PRO A 55 -1.49 -29.34 -16.16
N THR A 56 -0.86 -29.68 -17.28
CA THR A 56 -1.40 -29.43 -18.63
C THR A 56 -2.06 -30.66 -19.22
N ASP A 57 -1.73 -31.84 -18.70
CA ASP A 57 -2.27 -33.14 -19.08
C ASP A 57 -2.76 -33.90 -17.83
N ASP A 58 -3.66 -34.87 -18.02
CA ASP A 58 -4.35 -35.58 -16.93
C ASP A 58 -3.43 -36.48 -16.07
N ASP A 59 -2.24 -36.86 -16.58
CA ASP A 59 -1.29 -37.76 -15.89
C ASP A 59 -0.26 -37.04 -15.00
N GLN A 60 -0.36 -35.71 -14.84
CA GLN A 60 0.58 -34.92 -14.05
C GLN A 60 0.12 -34.72 -12.61
N TYR A 61 1.09 -34.68 -11.68
CA TYR A 61 0.83 -34.41 -10.27
C TYR A 61 0.25 -33.00 -10.06
N LEU A 62 -0.86 -32.94 -9.32
CA LEU A 62 -1.48 -31.67 -8.92
C LEU A 62 -0.65 -30.94 -7.85
N PRO A 63 -0.66 -29.60 -7.83
CA PRO A 63 -0.02 -28.83 -6.77
C PRO A 63 -0.68 -29.12 -5.42
N THR A 64 0.11 -29.03 -4.36
CA THR A 64 -0.41 -29.26 -3.02
C THR A 64 -1.37 -28.14 -2.61
N ARG A 65 -2.32 -28.47 -1.74
CA ARG A 65 -3.24 -27.49 -1.13
C ARG A 65 -2.50 -26.28 -0.54
N GLN A 66 -1.33 -26.50 0.06
CA GLN A 66 -0.52 -25.46 0.68
C GLN A 66 -0.04 -24.41 -0.34
N MET A 67 0.24 -24.82 -1.58
CA MET A 67 0.67 -23.90 -2.65
C MET A 67 -0.48 -22.96 -3.04
N LEU A 68 -1.70 -23.48 -3.12
CA LEU A 68 -2.90 -22.67 -3.38
C LEU A 68 -3.18 -21.72 -2.20
N GLU A 69 -3.13 -22.24 -0.97
CA GLU A 69 -3.33 -21.43 0.24
C GLU A 69 -2.31 -20.29 0.34
N TYR A 70 -1.05 -20.54 -0.03
CA TYR A 70 -0.03 -19.50 -0.11
C TYR A 70 -0.47 -18.38 -1.05
N VAL A 71 -0.82 -18.68 -2.31
CA VAL A 71 -1.25 -17.67 -3.29
C VAL A 71 -2.49 -16.91 -2.82
N LEU A 72 -3.44 -17.60 -2.20
CA LEU A 72 -4.63 -16.97 -1.62
C LEU A 72 -4.27 -15.96 -0.53
N VAL A 73 -3.36 -16.30 0.39
CA VAL A 73 -2.89 -15.37 1.42
C VAL A 73 -2.18 -14.17 0.82
N ARG A 74 -1.42 -14.35 -0.27
CA ARG A 74 -0.76 -13.26 -1.00
C ARG A 74 -1.77 -12.31 -1.64
N LEU A 75 -2.82 -12.85 -2.28
CA LEU A 75 -3.94 -12.08 -2.84
C LEU A 75 -4.73 -11.30 -1.77
N LEU A 76 -5.04 -11.93 -0.65
CA LEU A 76 -5.70 -11.27 0.48
C LEU A 76 -4.82 -10.15 1.06
N SER A 77 -3.52 -10.39 1.20
CA SER A 77 -2.56 -9.39 1.66
C SER A 77 -2.51 -8.18 0.73
N PHE A 78 -2.44 -8.41 -0.59
CA PHE A 78 -2.50 -7.36 -1.60
C PHE A 78 -3.79 -6.52 -1.46
N SER A 79 -4.94 -7.19 -1.40
CA SER A 79 -6.24 -6.54 -1.25
C SER A 79 -6.30 -5.65 -0.01
N LYS A 80 -5.86 -6.18 1.15
CA LYS A 80 -5.84 -5.42 2.41
C LYS A 80 -4.86 -4.26 2.41
N ILE A 81 -3.73 -4.38 1.74
CA ILE A 81 -2.79 -3.27 1.58
C ILE A 81 -3.39 -2.17 0.69
N MET A 82 -4.03 -2.53 -0.42
CA MET A 82 -4.69 -1.57 -1.30
C MET A 82 -5.87 -0.86 -0.61
N GLU A 83 -6.70 -1.60 0.12
CA GLU A 83 -7.75 -1.05 0.97
C GLU A 83 -7.17 -0.02 1.96
N ARG A 84 -6.07 -0.38 2.64
CA ARG A 84 -5.40 0.50 3.60
C ARG A 84 -4.87 1.78 2.95
N ILE A 85 -4.26 1.69 1.77
CA ILE A 85 -3.80 2.86 1.00
C ILE A 85 -4.99 3.77 0.71
N CYS A 86 -6.10 3.23 0.21
CA CYS A 86 -7.29 4.00 -0.14
C CYS A 86 -7.91 4.71 1.08
N VAL A 87 -8.16 3.97 2.16
CA VAL A 87 -8.76 4.51 3.39
C VAL A 87 -7.89 5.61 4.01
N CYS A 88 -6.59 5.35 4.20
CA CYS A 88 -5.71 6.36 4.80
C CYS A 88 -5.52 7.59 3.90
N SER A 89 -5.48 7.40 2.57
CA SER A 89 -5.39 8.52 1.63
C SER A 89 -6.63 9.40 1.66
N LYS A 90 -7.84 8.80 1.72
CA LYS A 90 -9.10 9.54 1.85
C LYS A 90 -9.14 10.37 3.13
N VAL A 91 -8.77 9.78 4.26
CA VAL A 91 -8.73 10.49 5.56
C VAL A 91 -7.73 11.65 5.52
N ALA A 92 -6.54 11.43 4.97
CA ALA A 92 -5.54 12.49 4.83
C ALA A 92 -6.04 13.61 3.88
N ALA A 93 -6.65 13.25 2.76
CA ALA A 93 -7.17 14.19 1.78
C ALA A 93 -8.28 15.08 2.38
N VAL A 94 -9.26 14.51 3.08
CA VAL A 94 -10.31 15.27 3.77
C VAL A 94 -9.70 16.23 4.78
N PHE A 95 -8.80 15.75 5.64
CA PHE A 95 -8.15 16.57 6.65
C PHE A 95 -7.42 17.79 6.04
N TYR A 96 -6.60 17.58 5.01
CA TYR A 96 -5.86 18.69 4.39
C TYR A 96 -6.74 19.59 3.54
N LEU A 97 -7.80 19.06 2.90
CA LEU A 97 -8.76 19.88 2.17
C LEU A 97 -9.52 20.81 3.12
N ASP A 98 -9.98 20.29 4.25
CA ASP A 98 -10.66 21.10 5.27
C ASP A 98 -9.72 22.17 5.84
N ARG A 99 -8.45 21.82 6.06
CA ARG A 99 -7.44 22.79 6.49
C ARG A 99 -7.25 23.92 5.47
N VAL A 100 -7.19 23.60 4.18
CA VAL A 100 -7.10 24.61 3.10
C VAL A 100 -8.34 25.50 3.10
N LYS A 101 -9.54 24.92 3.21
CA LYS A 101 -10.81 25.67 3.25
C LYS A 101 -10.90 26.65 4.43
N ARG A 102 -10.34 26.28 5.58
CA ARG A 102 -10.29 27.14 6.78
C ARG A 102 -9.23 28.25 6.70
N GLY A 103 -8.35 28.22 5.71
CA GLY A 103 -7.24 29.17 5.61
C GLY A 103 -6.16 28.98 6.68
N GLU A 104 -6.09 27.82 7.32
CA GLU A 104 -5.08 27.53 8.35
C GLU A 104 -3.69 27.40 7.71
N SER A 105 -2.92 28.50 7.71
CA SER A 105 -1.55 28.53 7.18
C SER A 105 -0.51 28.38 8.29
N HIS A 106 -0.13 27.15 8.62
CA HIS A 106 1.13 26.90 9.34
C HIS A 106 2.37 27.22 8.48
N TRP A 107 2.19 27.68 7.24
CA TRP A 107 3.29 28.04 6.33
C TRP A 107 4.02 29.34 6.71
N MET A 108 3.45 30.18 7.58
CA MET A 108 4.01 31.47 8.00
C MET A 108 4.57 31.50 9.43
N SER A 109 4.87 30.34 10.02
CA SER A 109 5.57 30.21 11.30
C SER A 109 6.71 29.21 11.20
#